data_AF-A0A1G3AGM5-F1
#
_entry.id   AF-A0A1G3AGM5-F1
#
_cell.length_a   1.000
_cell.length_b   1.000
_cell.length_c   1.000
_cell.angle_alpha   90.00
_cell.angle_beta   90.00
_cell.angle_gamma   90.00
#
_symmetry.space_group_name_H-M   'P 1'
#
loop_
_entity.id
_entity.type
_entity.pdbx_description
1 polymer ?
#
loop_
_entity_poly.entity_id
_entity_poly.type
_entity_poly.pdbx_seq_one_letter_code
_entity_poly.pdbx_strand_id
1 'polypeptide(L)'
;MSVATQELLLAASDVQIEAAADKTPAVSIVAYTGGLMNVPGWGPLVIDLAGIDASASQVSILADHDATLSGVIGFGRAMVTSGKLLVAGTIAPTTDAARQVLDLARSGFQFQASVGVAPGESEQVRAGATVQVNGRTIKAGARGFTPLHSSVLKEVSIVPLGADPGTSVAIAASQEGQEAFMTTTEMTAEQIRAEAAAETERITAIRNVCAGRFGDIEARAIREGWDQQRAELEVLRASRPRGPFSGTTSTARSAAAGVAANQGRPWSGRPVVSDLGQGPRGDGTADLEDDAA
;
A
#
# COMPACT_ATOMS: atom_id res chain seq x y z
N MET A 1 54.36 -25.83 31.24
CA MET A 1 53.99 -24.48 31.71
C MET A 1 54.53 -23.47 30.73
N SER A 2 53.66 -22.92 29.89
CA SER A 2 53.65 -21.51 29.42
C SER A 2 52.71 -21.46 28.22
N VAL A 3 51.57 -20.80 28.44
CA VAL A 3 50.60 -20.45 27.41
C VAL A 3 51.20 -19.32 26.57
N ALA A 4 51.12 -19.42 25.25
CA ALA A 4 51.27 -18.27 24.36
C ALA A 4 50.31 -18.45 23.19
N THR A 5 49.07 -18.04 23.44
CA THR A 5 48.08 -17.71 22.42
C THR A 5 48.65 -16.55 21.61
N GLN A 6 48.84 -16.72 20.30
CA GLN A 6 49.06 -15.60 19.39
C GLN A 6 48.05 -15.69 18.26
N GLU A 7 47.19 -14.68 18.26
CA GLU A 7 46.11 -14.42 17.35
C GLU A 7 46.60 -14.42 15.90
N LEU A 8 45.91 -15.18 15.07
CA LEU A 8 46.00 -15.08 13.62
C LEU A 8 45.24 -13.81 13.19
N LEU A 9 45.91 -12.65 13.24
CA LEU A 9 45.49 -11.47 12.52
C LEU A 9 45.59 -11.75 11.01
N LEU A 10 44.44 -11.96 10.36
CA LEU A 10 44.34 -11.74 8.92
C LEU A 10 44.48 -10.22 8.69
N ALA A 11 45.65 -9.82 8.20
CA ALA A 11 45.86 -8.49 7.65
C ALA A 11 44.85 -8.28 6.50
N ALA A 12 43.87 -7.41 6.73
CA ALA A 12 43.14 -6.79 5.64
C ALA A 12 44.16 -5.99 4.83
N SER A 13 44.36 -6.40 3.59
CA SER A 13 45.13 -5.63 2.61
C SER A 13 44.57 -4.20 2.58
N ASP A 14 45.43 -3.21 2.79
CA ASP A 14 45.13 -1.81 2.53
C ASP A 14 44.65 -1.70 1.07
N VAL A 15 43.33 -1.56 0.89
CA VAL A 15 42.76 -1.11 -0.37
C VAL A 15 43.07 0.37 -0.46
N GLN A 16 44.16 0.70 -1.15
CA GLN A 16 44.33 2.02 -1.73
C GLN A 16 43.13 2.27 -2.64
N ILE A 17 42.21 3.13 -2.19
CA ILE A 17 41.08 3.61 -2.98
C ILE A 17 41.67 4.56 -4.02
N GLU A 18 42.03 4.04 -5.20
CA GLU A 18 42.10 4.87 -6.39
C GLU A 18 40.66 5.25 -6.77
N ALA A 19 40.40 6.55 -6.85
CA ALA A 19 39.14 7.11 -7.30
C ALA A 19 38.85 6.66 -8.74
N ALA A 20 38.01 5.65 -8.92
CA ALA A 20 37.48 5.28 -10.22
C ALA A 20 36.44 6.32 -10.64
N ALA A 21 36.82 7.20 -11.56
CA ALA A 21 36.00 8.26 -12.15
C ALA A 21 34.84 7.75 -13.04
N ASP A 22 34.58 6.44 -13.09
CA ASP A 22 33.74 5.80 -14.12
C ASP A 22 32.52 5.02 -13.59
N LYS A 23 32.11 5.19 -12.33
CA LYS A 23 30.87 4.57 -11.81
C LYS A 23 29.69 5.53 -11.95
N THR A 24 28.74 5.19 -12.82
CA THR A 24 27.44 5.87 -12.86
C THR A 24 26.70 5.66 -11.52
N PRO A 25 26.19 6.72 -10.87
CA PRO A 25 25.51 6.59 -9.59
C PRO A 25 24.30 5.64 -9.69
N ALA A 26 24.26 4.64 -8.82
CA ALA A 26 23.08 3.80 -8.68
C ALA A 26 21.93 4.59 -8.04
N VAL A 27 20.69 4.27 -8.42
CA VAL A 27 19.49 4.87 -7.84
C VAL A 27 18.45 3.79 -7.51
N SER A 28 17.81 3.94 -6.35
CA SER A 28 16.66 3.15 -5.92
C SER A 28 15.50 4.10 -5.61
N ILE A 29 14.31 3.79 -6.12
CA ILE A 29 13.15 4.68 -6.05
C ILE A 29 11.94 3.90 -5.56
N VAL A 30 11.27 4.40 -4.52
CA VAL A 30 9.88 4.05 -4.23
C VAL A 30 9.02 4.99 -5.06
N ALA A 31 8.71 4.58 -6.30
CA ALA A 31 8.08 5.44 -7.29
C ALA A 31 6.60 5.69 -7.00
N TYR A 32 5.93 4.73 -6.38
CA TYR A 32 4.56 4.86 -5.91
C TYR A 32 4.29 3.88 -4.77
N THR A 33 3.62 4.33 -3.71
CA THR A 33 3.39 3.53 -2.50
C THR A 33 2.13 2.67 -2.55
N GLY A 34 1.32 2.79 -3.61
CA GLY A 34 0.05 2.08 -3.75
C GLY A 34 -1.14 2.77 -3.08
N GLY A 35 -0.96 3.97 -2.53
CA GLY A 35 -1.97 4.71 -1.79
C GLY A 35 -2.77 5.71 -2.64
N LEU A 36 -3.83 6.26 -2.05
CA LEU A 36 -4.55 7.39 -2.64
C LEU A 36 -3.61 8.61 -2.72
N MET A 37 -3.53 9.23 -3.88
CA MET A 37 -2.74 10.45 -4.13
C MET A 37 -3.61 11.51 -4.81
N ASN A 38 -3.17 12.77 -4.80
CA ASN A 38 -3.88 13.85 -5.48
C ASN A 38 -3.06 14.36 -6.67
N VAL A 39 -3.56 14.09 -7.87
CA VAL A 39 -2.87 14.42 -9.12
C VAL A 39 -3.47 15.69 -9.72
N PRO A 40 -2.67 16.73 -10.04
CA PRO A 40 -3.16 17.92 -10.72
C PRO A 40 -3.96 17.58 -11.99
N GLY A 41 -5.14 18.18 -12.14
CA GLY A 41 -6.06 17.93 -13.25
C GLY A 41 -6.94 16.68 -13.12
N TRP A 42 -6.58 15.70 -12.27
CA TRP A 42 -7.36 14.48 -12.05
C TRP A 42 -8.04 14.42 -10.68
N GLY A 43 -7.44 15.06 -9.67
CA GLY A 43 -7.89 15.00 -8.29
C GLY A 43 -7.46 13.70 -7.57
N PRO A 44 -8.24 13.22 -6.59
CA PRO A 44 -7.92 12.01 -5.85
C PRO A 44 -7.95 10.77 -6.76
N LEU A 45 -6.82 10.06 -6.83
CA LEU A 45 -6.61 8.92 -7.72
C LEU A 45 -5.78 7.85 -7.04
N VAL A 46 -6.03 6.59 -7.40
CA VAL A 46 -5.18 5.45 -7.03
C VAL A 46 -4.85 4.67 -8.30
N ILE A 47 -3.59 4.26 -8.46
CA ILE A 47 -3.20 3.36 -9.55
C ILE A 47 -3.29 1.94 -9.01
N ASP A 48 -4.13 1.09 -9.60
CA ASP A 48 -4.14 -0.33 -9.25
C ASP A 48 -2.92 -1.01 -9.85
N LEU A 49 -1.96 -1.39 -8.99
CA LEU A 49 -0.72 -2.01 -9.40
C LEU A 49 -0.91 -3.47 -9.85
N ALA A 50 -2.09 -4.07 -9.63
CA ALA A 50 -2.39 -5.37 -10.22
C ALA A 50 -2.61 -5.28 -11.74
N GLY A 51 -3.02 -4.12 -12.25
CA GLY A 51 -3.28 -3.89 -13.68
C GLY A 51 -2.31 -2.93 -14.37
N ILE A 52 -1.21 -2.56 -13.72
CA ILE A 52 -0.16 -1.78 -14.35
C ILE A 52 0.72 -2.67 -15.25
N ASP A 53 0.88 -2.26 -16.52
CA ASP A 53 1.92 -2.79 -17.39
C ASP A 53 3.24 -2.04 -17.11
N ALA A 54 4.10 -2.68 -16.33
CA ALA A 54 5.48 -2.29 -16.08
C ALA A 54 6.48 -3.28 -16.74
N SER A 55 6.07 -3.95 -17.81
CA SER A 55 6.86 -5.02 -18.46
C SER A 55 8.02 -4.52 -19.34
N ALA A 56 8.08 -3.21 -19.60
CA ALA A 56 9.17 -2.59 -20.34
C ALA A 56 10.52 -3.01 -19.75
N SER A 57 11.46 -3.44 -20.60
CA SER A 57 12.79 -3.85 -20.17
C SER A 57 13.58 -2.71 -19.51
N GLN A 58 13.22 -1.48 -19.85
CA GLN A 58 13.79 -0.25 -19.35
C GLN A 58 12.70 0.80 -19.20
N VAL A 59 12.71 1.53 -18.07
CA VAL A 59 11.94 2.75 -17.85
C VAL A 59 12.90 3.94 -17.77
N SER A 60 12.56 5.04 -18.43
CA SER A 60 13.32 6.29 -18.34
C SER A 60 13.10 6.93 -16.98
N ILE A 61 14.19 7.47 -16.41
CA ILE A 61 14.14 8.31 -15.22
C ILE A 61 14.29 9.76 -15.66
N LEU A 62 13.30 10.59 -15.36
CA LEU A 62 13.26 11.99 -15.77
C LEU A 62 13.46 12.93 -14.57
N ALA A 63 13.86 14.16 -14.84
CA ALA A 63 13.71 15.28 -13.90
C ALA A 63 12.39 16.01 -14.19
N ASP A 64 11.57 16.23 -13.15
CA ASP A 64 10.38 17.10 -13.22
C ASP A 64 9.41 16.81 -14.39
N HIS A 65 9.22 15.54 -14.76
CA HIS A 65 8.40 15.10 -15.89
C HIS A 65 8.82 15.67 -17.26
N ASP A 66 10.04 16.20 -17.40
CA ASP A 66 10.56 16.66 -18.68
C ASP A 66 10.91 15.47 -19.58
N ALA A 67 10.01 15.16 -20.51
CA ALA A 67 10.16 14.07 -21.47
C ALA A 67 11.05 14.42 -22.67
N THR A 68 11.71 15.58 -22.67
CA THR A 68 12.75 15.90 -23.67
C THR A 68 14.05 15.18 -23.34
N LEU A 69 14.98 15.11 -24.31
CA LEU A 69 16.30 14.49 -24.09
C LEU A 69 17.11 15.17 -22.96
N SER A 70 16.90 16.47 -22.71
CA SER A 70 17.56 17.19 -21.60
C SER A 70 17.02 16.78 -20.24
N GLY A 71 15.75 16.39 -20.15
CA GLY A 71 15.10 15.94 -18.92
C GLY A 71 15.40 14.49 -18.56
N VAL A 72 15.94 13.69 -19.47
CA VAL A 72 16.38 12.32 -19.18
C VAL A 72 17.64 12.37 -18.32
N ILE A 73 17.53 11.84 -17.10
CA ILE A 73 18.65 11.81 -16.12
C ILE A 73 19.16 10.41 -15.85
N GLY A 74 18.44 9.38 -16.29
CA GLY A 74 18.83 8.00 -16.07
C GLY A 74 17.82 7.01 -16.62
N PHE A 75 18.00 5.76 -16.25
CA PHE A 75 17.10 4.67 -16.60
C PHE A 75 17.19 3.55 -15.57
N GLY A 76 16.17 2.71 -15.54
CA GLY A 76 16.13 1.58 -14.63
C GLY A 76 15.12 0.53 -15.02
N ARG A 77 14.87 -0.39 -14.09
CA ARG A 77 13.83 -1.43 -14.20
C ARG A 77 12.80 -1.20 -13.12
N ALA A 78 11.53 -1.17 -13.53
CA ALA A 78 10.40 -1.07 -12.64
C ALA A 78 9.95 -2.46 -12.16
N MET A 79 9.53 -2.56 -10.90
CA MET A 79 9.01 -3.77 -10.29
C MET A 79 7.88 -3.44 -9.34
N VAL A 80 6.80 -4.22 -9.38
CA VAL A 80 5.73 -4.15 -8.38
C VAL A 80 6.06 -5.14 -7.27
N THR A 81 6.07 -4.70 -6.02
CA THR A 81 6.34 -5.54 -4.84
C THR A 81 5.58 -5.00 -3.65
N SER A 82 4.87 -5.88 -2.92
CA SER A 82 4.14 -5.55 -1.69
C SER A 82 3.22 -4.32 -1.83
N GLY A 83 2.50 -4.22 -2.95
CA GLY A 83 1.59 -3.09 -3.22
C GLY A 83 2.29 -1.76 -3.50
N LYS A 84 3.58 -1.77 -3.85
CA LYS A 84 4.36 -0.59 -4.24
C LYS A 84 4.97 -0.77 -5.63
N LEU A 85 5.21 0.34 -6.32
CA LEU A 85 6.04 0.39 -7.52
C LEU A 85 7.43 0.86 -7.14
N LEU A 86 8.43 0.04 -7.41
CA LEU A 86 9.84 0.29 -7.14
C LEU A 86 10.61 0.40 -8.45
N VAL A 87 11.67 1.22 -8.47
CA VAL A 87 12.63 1.27 -9.58
C VAL A 87 14.04 1.11 -9.03
N ALA A 88 14.82 0.25 -9.67
CA ALA A 88 16.27 0.18 -9.48
C ALA A 88 16.95 0.52 -10.80
N GLY A 89 17.95 1.40 -10.78
CA GLY A 89 18.57 1.90 -11.98
C GLY A 89 19.87 2.66 -11.76
N THR A 90 20.22 3.47 -12.75
CA THR A 90 21.42 4.31 -12.75
C THR A 90 21.10 5.71 -13.24
N ILE A 91 21.72 6.71 -12.62
CA ILE A 91 21.74 8.09 -13.08
C ILE A 91 22.94 8.28 -14.00
N ALA A 92 22.70 8.87 -15.17
CA ALA A 92 23.73 9.22 -16.14
C ALA A 92 23.95 10.74 -16.09
N PRO A 93 25.12 11.24 -15.62
CA PRO A 93 25.40 12.68 -15.52
C PRO A 93 25.72 13.33 -16.89
N THR A 94 24.93 12.99 -17.91
CA THR A 94 25.10 13.45 -19.30
C THR A 94 24.36 14.76 -19.57
N THR A 95 23.29 15.05 -18.83
CA THR A 95 22.49 16.27 -18.93
C THR A 95 22.75 17.21 -17.74
N ASP A 96 22.47 18.50 -17.91
CA ASP A 96 22.57 19.47 -16.82
C ASP A 96 21.55 19.17 -15.71
N ALA A 97 20.35 18.69 -16.08
CA ALA A 97 19.34 18.23 -15.12
C ALA A 97 19.88 17.08 -14.25
N ALA A 98 20.56 16.11 -14.84
CA ALA A 98 21.15 15.00 -14.08
C ALA A 98 22.22 15.49 -13.09
N ARG A 99 23.07 16.43 -13.51
CA ARG A 99 24.08 17.04 -12.62
C ARG A 99 23.43 17.79 -11.47
N GLN A 100 22.39 18.58 -11.75
CA GLN A 100 21.66 19.32 -10.72
C GLN A 100 20.98 18.40 -9.70
N VAL A 101 20.36 17.30 -10.16
CA VAL A 101 19.79 16.29 -9.26
C VAL A 101 20.87 15.67 -8.37
N LEU A 102 22.03 15.33 -8.92
CA LEU A 102 23.14 14.79 -8.15
C LEU A 102 23.69 15.79 -7.13
N ASP A 103 23.83 17.07 -7.51
CA ASP A 103 24.35 18.11 -6.61
C ASP A 103 23.39 18.40 -5.45
N LEU A 104 22.08 18.45 -5.71
CA LEU A 104 21.05 18.55 -4.66
C LEU A 104 21.05 17.31 -3.75
N ALA A 105 21.16 16.11 -4.33
CA ALA A 105 21.23 14.88 -3.54
C ALA A 105 22.47 14.83 -2.64
N ARG A 106 23.61 15.36 -3.09
CA ARG A 106 24.84 15.52 -2.29
C ARG A 106 24.68 16.56 -1.19
N SER A 107 23.88 17.59 -1.39
CA SER A 107 23.57 18.57 -0.33
C SER A 107 22.57 18.04 0.71
N GLY A 108 22.20 16.75 0.64
CA GLY A 108 21.24 16.12 1.55
C GLY A 108 19.77 16.38 1.20
N PHE A 109 19.46 16.95 0.02
CA PHE A 109 18.08 17.15 -0.40
C PHE A 109 17.37 15.81 -0.60
N GLN A 110 16.23 15.65 0.06
CA GLN A 110 15.43 14.43 0.00
C GLN A 110 14.40 14.55 -1.13
N PHE A 111 14.72 13.93 -2.26
CA PHE A 111 13.81 13.89 -3.40
C PHE A 111 12.64 12.94 -3.17
N GLN A 112 11.50 13.32 -3.75
CA GLN A 112 10.35 12.45 -3.95
C GLN A 112 10.36 11.90 -5.37
N ALA A 113 9.41 11.01 -5.65
CA ALA A 113 9.21 10.46 -6.97
C ALA A 113 7.78 10.66 -7.46
N SER A 114 7.63 10.59 -8.77
CA SER A 114 6.35 10.59 -9.45
C SER A 114 6.38 9.60 -10.61
N VAL A 115 5.20 9.25 -11.11
CA VAL A 115 5.04 8.25 -12.17
C VAL A 115 4.19 8.84 -13.29
N GLY A 116 4.67 8.67 -14.52
CA GLY A 116 3.89 8.94 -15.72
C GLY A 116 3.31 7.64 -16.23
N VAL A 117 1.97 7.55 -16.24
CA VAL A 117 1.25 6.38 -16.76
C VAL A 117 0.31 6.79 -17.89
N ALA A 118 0.17 5.95 -18.90
CA ALA A 118 -0.95 6.04 -19.82
C ALA A 118 -2.15 5.30 -19.18
N PRO A 119 -3.25 6.00 -18.85
CA PRO A 119 -4.40 5.39 -18.22
C PRO A 119 -5.13 4.46 -19.20
N GLY A 120 -5.62 3.33 -18.69
CA GLY A 120 -6.53 2.43 -19.37
C GLY A 120 -7.93 2.51 -18.75
N GLU A 121 -8.45 1.37 -18.31
CA GLU A 121 -9.74 1.28 -17.64
C GLU A 121 -9.74 2.03 -16.30
N SER A 122 -10.79 2.81 -16.06
CA SER A 122 -11.03 3.51 -14.81
C SER A 122 -12.52 3.67 -14.54
N GLU A 123 -12.90 3.67 -13.27
CA GLU A 123 -14.27 3.95 -12.82
C GLU A 123 -14.24 4.96 -11.67
N GLN A 124 -15.17 5.91 -11.65
CA GLN A 124 -15.29 6.84 -10.52
C GLN A 124 -15.90 6.14 -9.29
N VAL A 125 -15.14 6.08 -8.19
CA VAL A 125 -15.65 5.65 -6.89
C VAL A 125 -16.36 6.81 -6.21
N ARG A 126 -17.63 6.59 -5.83
CA ARG A 126 -18.45 7.60 -5.16
C ARG A 126 -17.98 7.89 -3.74
N ALA A 127 -18.32 9.08 -3.25
CA ALA A 127 -18.01 9.49 -1.88
C ALA A 127 -18.53 8.48 -0.84
N GLY A 128 -17.73 8.24 0.21
CA GLY A 128 -18.08 7.33 1.31
C GLY A 128 -17.93 5.84 1.00
N ALA A 129 -17.76 5.45 -0.26
CA ALA A 129 -17.48 4.06 -0.63
C ALA A 129 -16.11 3.61 -0.11
N THR A 130 -15.92 2.29 0.01
CA THR A 130 -14.64 1.68 0.42
C THR A 130 -14.20 0.68 -0.63
N VAL A 131 -12.93 0.73 -1.02
CA VAL A 131 -12.34 -0.13 -2.05
C VAL A 131 -11.08 -0.78 -1.50
N GLN A 132 -10.86 -2.05 -1.82
CA GLN A 132 -9.60 -2.75 -1.56
C GLN A 132 -8.73 -2.69 -2.82
N VAL A 133 -7.53 -2.11 -2.71
CA VAL A 133 -6.59 -1.95 -3.84
C VAL A 133 -5.17 -1.92 -3.30
N ASN A 134 -4.21 -2.53 -4.00
CA ASN A 134 -2.80 -2.60 -3.59
C ASN A 134 -2.57 -3.14 -2.16
N GLY A 135 -3.43 -4.04 -1.68
CA GLY A 135 -3.37 -4.56 -0.30
C GLY A 135 -3.83 -3.55 0.77
N ARG A 136 -4.48 -2.46 0.37
CA ARG A 136 -4.96 -1.39 1.24
C ARG A 136 -6.48 -1.24 1.15
N THR A 137 -7.09 -0.88 2.28
CA THR A 137 -8.49 -0.45 2.33
C THR A 137 -8.57 1.07 2.22
N ILE A 138 -9.11 1.57 1.12
CA ILE A 138 -9.23 3.00 0.85
C ILE A 138 -10.69 3.43 0.99
N LYS A 139 -10.95 4.36 1.91
CA LYS A 139 -12.26 5.02 2.05
C LYS A 139 -12.29 6.29 1.21
N ALA A 140 -13.27 6.40 0.34
CA ALA A 140 -13.47 7.56 -0.51
C ALA A 140 -13.86 8.80 0.29
N GLY A 141 -13.15 9.90 0.05
CA GLY A 141 -13.48 11.21 0.61
C GLY A 141 -14.74 11.82 -0.01
N ALA A 142 -15.05 13.07 0.36
CA ALA A 142 -16.26 13.76 -0.07
C ALA A 142 -16.41 13.90 -1.60
N ARG A 143 -15.31 13.88 -2.34
CA ARG A 143 -15.29 13.99 -3.82
C ARG A 143 -15.21 12.63 -4.53
N GLY A 144 -15.22 11.52 -3.80
CA GLY A 144 -14.85 10.24 -4.39
C GLY A 144 -13.36 10.15 -4.74
N PHE A 145 -12.99 9.15 -5.53
CA PHE A 145 -11.68 9.05 -6.17
C PHE A 145 -11.76 8.17 -7.42
N THR A 146 -10.73 8.23 -8.26
CA THR A 146 -10.65 7.44 -9.50
C THR A 146 -9.59 6.35 -9.37
N PRO A 147 -9.95 5.07 -9.21
CA PRO A 147 -9.04 3.97 -9.49
C PRO A 147 -8.73 3.85 -10.99
N LEU A 148 -7.45 3.76 -11.33
CA LEU A 148 -7.00 3.25 -12.63
C LEU A 148 -6.82 1.74 -12.50
N HIS A 149 -7.77 0.96 -13.04
CA HIS A 149 -7.74 -0.51 -13.00
C HIS A 149 -6.72 -1.09 -13.97
N SER A 150 -6.42 -0.38 -15.05
CA SER A 150 -5.29 -0.71 -15.93
C SER A 150 -4.56 0.55 -16.36
N SER A 151 -3.24 0.43 -16.55
CA SER A 151 -2.41 1.52 -17.04
C SER A 151 -1.09 0.99 -17.60
N VAL A 152 -0.38 1.78 -18.39
CA VAL A 152 0.97 1.44 -18.88
C VAL A 152 1.96 2.44 -18.31
N LEU A 153 3.00 1.95 -17.62
CA LEU A 153 4.07 2.80 -17.13
C LEU A 153 4.86 3.40 -18.30
N LYS A 154 4.99 4.72 -18.33
CA LYS A 154 5.72 5.45 -19.38
C LYS A 154 7.04 6.01 -18.88
N GLU A 155 7.07 6.52 -17.66
CA GLU A 155 8.25 7.10 -17.04
C GLU A 155 8.16 7.09 -15.52
N VAL A 156 9.32 7.25 -14.87
CA VAL A 156 9.42 7.63 -13.47
C VAL A 156 10.23 8.91 -13.36
N SER A 157 9.75 9.87 -12.58
CA SER A 157 10.39 11.18 -12.43
C SER A 157 10.91 11.36 -11.01
N ILE A 158 12.13 11.89 -10.89
CA ILE A 158 12.64 12.48 -9.65
C ILE A 158 12.11 13.91 -9.58
N VAL A 159 11.43 14.22 -8.48
CA VAL A 159 10.76 15.51 -8.28
C VAL A 159 11.01 16.03 -6.87
N PRO A 160 11.00 17.35 -6.65
CA PRO A 160 11.06 17.89 -5.29
C PRO A 160 9.77 17.59 -4.50
N LEU A 161 8.62 17.52 -5.18
CA LEU A 161 7.30 17.30 -4.57
C LEU A 161 6.48 16.33 -5.44
N GLY A 162 6.27 15.11 -4.95
CA GLY A 162 5.46 14.09 -5.61
C GLY A 162 3.97 14.18 -5.26
N ALA A 163 3.12 13.61 -6.11
CA ALA A 163 1.69 13.48 -5.81
C ALA A 163 1.43 12.49 -4.67
N ASP A 164 2.30 11.48 -4.54
CA ASP A 164 2.33 10.53 -3.43
C ASP A 164 3.44 10.94 -2.43
N PRO A 165 3.08 11.44 -1.23
CA PRO A 165 4.04 11.93 -0.26
C PRO A 165 4.89 10.83 0.40
N GLY A 166 4.55 9.55 0.19
CA GLY A 166 5.31 8.42 0.72
C GLY A 166 6.39 7.89 -0.22
N THR A 167 6.61 8.55 -1.36
CA THR A 167 7.68 8.21 -2.31
C THR A 167 9.05 8.66 -1.80
N SER A 168 10.10 8.01 -2.27
CA SER A 168 11.47 8.31 -1.88
C SER A 168 12.46 7.94 -2.97
N VAL A 169 13.60 8.65 -3.00
CA VAL A 169 14.69 8.43 -3.95
C VAL A 169 16.00 8.30 -3.17
N ALA A 170 16.71 7.20 -3.35
CA ALA A 170 18.05 6.99 -2.79
C ALA A 170 19.07 6.94 -3.94
N ILE A 171 20.09 7.80 -3.89
CA ILE A 171 21.14 7.89 -4.91
C ILE A 171 22.49 7.58 -4.28
N ALA A 172 23.25 6.66 -4.86
CA ALA A 172 24.56 6.22 -4.37
C ALA A 172 25.69 7.26 -4.52
N ALA A 173 25.35 8.53 -4.73
CA ALA A 173 26.27 9.67 -4.69
C ALA A 173 26.23 10.41 -3.34
N SER A 174 25.30 10.07 -2.44
CA SER A 174 25.00 10.83 -1.22
C SER A 174 25.88 10.49 0.00
N GLN A 175 27.11 9.97 -0.16
CA GLN A 175 28.01 9.71 0.98
C GLN A 175 29.43 10.22 0.77
N GLU A 176 29.58 11.51 0.48
CA GLU A 176 30.79 12.24 0.90
C GLU A 176 30.35 13.55 1.58
N GLY A 177 30.24 13.49 2.91
CA GLY A 177 30.22 14.66 3.79
C GLY A 177 28.84 15.20 4.18
N GLN A 178 28.26 14.69 5.26
CA GLN A 178 27.96 15.47 6.48
C GLN A 178 27.24 14.61 7.52
N GLU A 179 27.81 14.61 8.72
CA GLU A 179 27.21 14.13 9.96
C GLU A 179 25.89 14.87 10.26
N ALA A 180 24.89 14.11 10.69
CA ALA A 180 23.66 14.48 11.41
C ALA A 180 22.51 15.17 10.64
N PHE A 181 21.54 14.35 10.20
CA PHE A 181 20.15 14.53 10.62
C PHE A 181 19.48 13.16 10.81
N MET A 182 19.43 12.72 12.06
CA MET A 182 18.66 11.57 12.50
C MET A 182 17.16 11.92 12.48
N THR A 183 16.37 11.23 11.64
CA THR A 183 15.10 10.55 12.01
C THR A 183 14.30 10.23 10.75
N THR A 184 14.58 9.07 10.16
CA THR A 184 13.59 8.13 9.64
C THR A 184 14.32 6.81 9.46
N THR A 185 13.73 5.70 9.88
CA THR A 185 14.33 4.37 9.76
C THR A 185 14.47 4.01 8.29
N GLU A 186 15.59 4.41 7.67
CA GLU A 186 16.00 3.90 6.37
C GLU A 186 16.37 2.43 6.55
N MET A 187 15.63 1.54 5.88
CA MET A 187 16.04 0.14 5.81
C MET A 187 17.24 0.05 4.88
N THR A 188 18.40 -0.17 5.47
CA THR A 188 19.67 -0.46 4.80
C THR A 188 19.53 -1.65 3.84
N ALA A 189 20.44 -1.75 2.86
CA ALA A 189 20.49 -2.89 1.95
C ALA A 189 20.63 -4.23 2.71
N GLU A 190 21.30 -4.21 3.86
CA GLU A 190 21.39 -5.32 4.80
C GLU A 190 20.03 -5.67 5.39
N GLN A 191 19.23 -4.68 5.80
CA GLN A 191 17.88 -4.89 6.34
C GLN A 191 16.91 -5.39 5.27
N ILE A 192 17.01 -4.93 4.02
CA ILE A 192 16.19 -5.45 2.91
C ILE A 192 16.54 -6.91 2.61
N ARG A 193 17.85 -7.26 2.60
CA ARG A 193 18.27 -8.66 2.43
C ARG A 193 17.83 -9.53 3.61
N ALA A 194 17.88 -9.01 4.83
CA ALA A 194 17.42 -9.70 6.02
C ALA A 194 15.90 -9.93 5.98
N GLU A 195 15.11 -8.93 5.54
CA GLU A 195 13.66 -9.06 5.40
C GLU A 195 13.28 -10.05 4.29
N ALA A 196 13.99 -10.06 3.15
CA ALA A 196 13.76 -11.04 2.09
C ALA A 196 14.11 -12.48 2.52
N ALA A 197 15.16 -12.65 3.32
CA ALA A 197 15.52 -13.93 3.92
C ALA A 197 14.44 -14.39 4.91
N ALA A 198 13.99 -13.50 5.80
CA ALA A 198 12.92 -13.78 6.76
C ALA A 198 11.60 -14.14 6.05
N GLU A 199 11.27 -13.47 4.94
CA GLU A 199 10.10 -13.78 4.13
C GLU A 199 10.21 -15.14 3.45
N THR A 200 11.40 -15.51 2.98
CA THR A 200 11.67 -16.85 2.42
C THR A 200 11.52 -17.94 3.48
N GLU A 201 12.01 -17.71 4.70
CA GLU A 201 11.86 -18.62 5.84
C GLU A 201 10.39 -18.79 6.23
N ARG A 202 9.62 -17.69 6.29
CA ARG A 202 8.18 -17.73 6.56
C ARG A 202 7.41 -18.54 5.52
N ILE A 203 7.67 -18.31 4.23
CA ILE A 203 7.02 -19.05 3.14
C ILE A 203 7.36 -20.54 3.23
N THR A 204 8.61 -20.88 3.57
CA THR A 204 9.05 -22.27 3.76
C THR A 204 8.34 -22.92 4.95
N ALA A 205 8.20 -22.21 6.08
CA ALA A 205 7.44 -22.69 7.23
C ALA A 205 5.97 -22.97 6.88
N ILE A 206 5.31 -22.06 6.15
CA ILE A 206 3.92 -22.23 5.72
C ILE A 206 3.74 -23.44 4.80
N ARG A 207 4.67 -23.63 3.84
CA ARG A 207 4.69 -24.81 2.97
C ARG A 207 4.80 -26.11 3.75
N ASN A 208 5.66 -26.13 4.78
CA ASN A 208 5.82 -27.31 5.64
C ASN A 208 4.56 -27.61 6.45
N VAL A 209 3.89 -26.59 7.00
CA VAL A 209 2.62 -26.74 7.72
C VAL A 209 1.52 -27.28 6.81
N CYS A 210 1.44 -26.80 5.57
CA CYS A 210 0.45 -27.25 4.60
C CYS A 210 0.78 -28.63 4.00
N ALA A 211 2.06 -29.00 3.96
CA ALA A 211 2.61 -30.29 3.51
C ALA A 211 2.03 -30.78 2.16
N GLY A 212 1.70 -29.85 1.25
CA GLY A 212 1.07 -30.16 -0.04
C GLY A 212 -0.37 -30.68 0.02
N ARG A 213 -1.00 -30.73 1.20
CA ARG A 213 -2.38 -31.24 1.40
C ARG A 213 -3.43 -30.14 1.47
N PHE A 214 -3.01 -28.90 1.73
CA PHE A 214 -3.88 -27.76 1.95
C PHE A 214 -3.52 -26.59 1.01
N GLY A 215 -3.51 -26.84 -0.30
CA GLY A 215 -3.05 -25.88 -1.31
C GLY A 215 -3.77 -24.53 -1.28
N ASP A 216 -5.07 -24.51 -1.02
CA ASP A 216 -5.86 -23.27 -0.91
C ASP A 216 -5.48 -22.45 0.34
N ILE A 217 -5.20 -23.13 1.46
CA ILE A 217 -4.76 -22.49 2.70
C ILE A 217 -3.34 -21.95 2.53
N GLU A 218 -2.46 -22.72 1.88
CA GLU A 218 -1.09 -22.31 1.56
C GLU A 218 -1.07 -21.05 0.69
N ALA A 219 -1.78 -21.06 -0.44
CA ALA A 219 -1.84 -19.93 -1.36
C ALA A 219 -2.41 -18.68 -0.69
N ARG A 220 -3.39 -18.84 0.20
CA ARG A 220 -3.96 -17.74 0.98
C ARG A 220 -3.00 -17.22 2.05
N ALA A 221 -2.32 -18.11 2.78
CA ALA A 221 -1.36 -17.74 3.82
C ALA A 221 -0.13 -17.00 3.25
N ILE A 222 0.32 -17.37 2.05
CA ILE A 222 1.39 -16.66 1.35
C ILE A 222 0.90 -15.29 0.88
N ARG A 223 -0.24 -15.22 0.18
CA ARG A 223 -0.79 -13.98 -0.40
C ARG A 223 -1.13 -12.93 0.65
N GLU A 224 -1.68 -13.36 1.78
CA GLU A 224 -2.11 -12.46 2.86
C GLU A 224 -1.03 -12.23 3.93
N GLY A 225 0.17 -12.80 3.77
CA GLY A 225 1.28 -12.56 4.71
C GLY A 225 1.07 -13.15 6.11
N TRP A 226 0.46 -14.33 6.24
CA TRP A 226 0.22 -14.95 7.56
C TRP A 226 1.52 -15.42 8.23
N ASP A 227 1.57 -15.44 9.55
CA ASP A 227 2.62 -16.17 10.27
C ASP A 227 2.36 -17.69 10.29
N GLN A 228 3.37 -18.44 10.73
CA GLN A 228 3.30 -19.91 10.83
C GLN A 228 2.16 -20.37 11.74
N GLN A 229 1.98 -19.73 12.90
CA GLN A 229 1.00 -20.15 13.92
C GLN A 229 -0.44 -20.04 13.40
N ARG A 230 -0.74 -18.97 12.66
CA ARG A 230 -2.04 -18.78 12.02
C ARG A 230 -2.28 -19.81 10.93
N ALA A 231 -1.27 -20.11 10.11
CA ALA A 231 -1.36 -21.17 9.11
C ALA A 231 -1.63 -22.55 9.76
N GLU A 232 -0.97 -22.86 10.87
CA GLU A 232 -1.18 -24.10 11.64
C GLU A 232 -2.60 -24.21 12.19
N LEU A 233 -3.13 -23.13 12.76
CA LEU A 233 -4.50 -23.09 13.28
C LEU A 233 -5.54 -23.33 12.20
N GLU A 234 -5.34 -22.78 11.01
CA GLU A 234 -6.25 -22.96 9.86
C GLU A 234 -6.18 -24.37 9.30
N VAL A 235 -4.97 -24.94 9.20
CA VAL A 235 -4.78 -26.36 8.85
C VAL A 235 -5.46 -27.27 9.88
N LEU A 236 -5.31 -26.99 11.18
CA LEU A 236 -5.97 -27.74 12.26
C LEU A 236 -7.50 -27.65 12.14
N ARG A 237 -8.05 -26.46 11.87
CA ARG A 237 -9.50 -26.28 11.67
C ARG A 237 -10.00 -27.07 10.46
N ALA A 238 -9.28 -27.04 9.35
CA ALA A 238 -9.62 -27.80 8.14
C ALA A 238 -9.49 -29.31 8.34
N SER A 239 -8.57 -29.75 9.21
CA SER A 239 -8.32 -31.15 9.53
C SER A 239 -9.28 -31.72 10.59
N ARG A 240 -10.10 -30.87 11.25
CA ARG A 240 -11.05 -31.36 12.27
C ARG A 240 -12.07 -32.29 11.62
N PRO A 241 -12.29 -33.49 12.17
CA PRO A 241 -13.37 -34.35 11.72
C PRO A 241 -14.69 -33.59 11.83
N ARG A 242 -15.50 -33.57 10.77
CA ARG A 242 -16.88 -33.11 10.88
C ARG A 242 -17.59 -34.11 11.80
N GLY A 243 -17.92 -33.66 13.01
CA GLY A 243 -18.67 -34.48 13.97
C GLY A 243 -19.99 -34.95 13.35
N PRO A 244 -20.53 -36.10 13.78
CA PRO A 244 -21.78 -36.61 13.25
C PRO A 244 -22.87 -35.54 13.42
N PHE A 245 -23.57 -35.26 12.33
CA PHE A 245 -24.71 -34.36 12.31
C PHE A 245 -25.82 -34.99 13.18
N SER A 246 -25.92 -34.54 14.42
CA SER A 246 -27.05 -34.87 15.30
C SER A 246 -28.28 -34.10 14.83
N GLY A 247 -28.89 -34.57 13.74
CA GLY A 247 -30.20 -34.11 13.32
C GLY A 247 -31.24 -34.57 14.35
N THR A 248 -31.55 -33.74 15.34
CA THR A 248 -32.78 -33.90 16.11
C THR A 248 -33.94 -33.51 15.22
N THR A 249 -34.48 -34.47 14.47
CA THR A 249 -35.83 -34.37 13.94
C THR A 249 -36.78 -34.38 15.13
N SER A 250 -37.17 -33.18 15.59
CA SER A 250 -38.37 -33.03 16.41
C SER A 250 -39.57 -33.34 15.52
N THR A 251 -39.96 -34.60 15.47
CA THR A 251 -41.22 -35.02 14.86
C THR A 251 -42.34 -34.56 15.77
N ALA A 252 -42.93 -33.40 15.47
CA ALA A 252 -44.20 -33.00 16.05
C ALA A 252 -45.26 -34.02 15.60
N ARG A 253 -45.57 -34.97 16.49
CA ARG A 253 -46.72 -35.86 16.35
C ARG A 253 -47.99 -35.06 16.68
N SER A 254 -48.80 -34.86 15.65
CA SER A 254 -50.19 -34.45 15.75
C SER A 254 -50.98 -35.51 16.53
N ALA A 255 -51.57 -35.12 17.66
CA ALA A 255 -52.68 -35.86 18.26
C ALA A 255 -53.60 -34.87 18.98
N ALA A 256 -54.81 -34.72 18.44
CA ALA A 256 -55.91 -34.02 19.04
C ALA A 256 -56.65 -34.94 20.03
N ALA A 257 -56.99 -34.44 21.23
CA ALA A 257 -58.28 -34.62 21.91
C ALA A 257 -58.25 -34.11 23.37
N GLY A 258 -59.26 -33.34 23.76
CA GLY A 258 -59.94 -33.55 25.05
C GLY A 258 -59.71 -32.57 26.22
N VAL A 259 -60.42 -31.44 26.20
CA VAL A 259 -61.26 -30.86 27.29
C VAL A 259 -60.73 -30.84 28.74
N ALA A 260 -60.53 -29.63 29.31
CA ALA A 260 -61.23 -29.18 30.54
C ALA A 260 -60.93 -27.71 30.86
N ALA A 261 -61.97 -26.99 31.28
CA ALA A 261 -62.03 -25.57 31.56
C ALA A 261 -61.31 -25.14 32.86
N ASN A 262 -60.80 -23.91 32.91
CA ASN A 262 -61.03 -23.04 34.08
C ASN A 262 -60.81 -21.56 33.76
N GLN A 263 -61.61 -20.74 34.43
CA GLN A 263 -61.95 -19.35 34.17
C GLN A 263 -60.91 -18.35 34.71
N GLY A 264 -60.84 -17.15 34.13
CA GLY A 264 -60.12 -16.03 34.78
C GLY A 264 -59.79 -14.81 33.93
N ARG A 265 -60.83 -14.10 33.44
CA ARG A 265 -60.93 -12.65 33.10
C ARG A 265 -59.83 -11.89 32.31
N PRO A 266 -60.22 -11.07 31.30
CA PRO A 266 -59.32 -10.25 30.50
C PRO A 266 -59.08 -8.85 31.08
N TRP A 267 -57.84 -8.35 30.97
CA TRP A 267 -57.53 -6.92 31.14
C TRP A 267 -57.89 -6.18 29.84
N SER A 268 -58.93 -5.36 29.90
CA SER A 268 -59.38 -4.43 28.87
C SER A 268 -58.68 -3.08 29.00
N GLY A 269 -58.20 -2.52 27.89
CA GLY A 269 -57.78 -1.12 27.81
C GLY A 269 -57.18 -0.77 26.45
N ARG A 270 -58.02 -0.53 25.44
CA ARG A 270 -57.71 0.30 24.26
C ARG A 270 -58.45 1.66 24.42
N PRO A 271 -58.47 2.55 23.42
CA PRO A 271 -57.55 3.67 23.17
C PRO A 271 -58.27 5.04 23.16
N VAL A 272 -57.54 6.17 23.10
CA VAL A 272 -58.11 7.49 22.75
C VAL A 272 -57.08 8.21 21.87
N VAL A 273 -57.20 8.25 20.54
CA VAL A 273 -57.90 9.18 19.60
C VAL A 273 -57.61 10.69 19.77
N SER A 274 -56.96 11.26 18.74
CA SER A 274 -57.15 12.54 18.01
C SER A 274 -57.27 13.89 18.74
N ASP A 275 -56.44 14.86 18.29
CA ASP A 275 -56.87 16.17 17.74
C ASP A 275 -55.67 16.81 17.01
N LEU A 276 -55.69 17.02 15.68
CA LEU A 276 -56.12 18.22 14.95
C LEU A 276 -55.66 19.56 15.55
N GLY A 277 -54.84 20.29 14.79
CA GLY A 277 -54.48 21.69 15.07
C GLY A 277 -53.78 22.34 13.88
N GLN A 278 -54.53 23.12 13.11
CA GLN A 278 -54.13 23.88 11.93
C GLN A 278 -53.41 25.19 12.29
N GLY A 279 -52.36 25.54 11.52
CA GLY A 279 -51.95 26.90 11.11
C GLY A 279 -51.38 27.87 12.17
N PRO A 280 -50.83 29.04 11.77
CA PRO A 280 -50.82 29.63 10.43
C PRO A 280 -49.41 29.97 9.87
N ARG A 281 -49.45 30.47 8.62
CA ARG A 281 -48.38 31.12 7.86
C ARG A 281 -47.89 32.39 8.58
N GLY A 282 -46.59 32.66 8.45
CA GLY A 282 -45.98 33.96 8.71
C GLY A 282 -45.09 34.32 7.52
N ASP A 283 -45.59 35.24 6.71
CA ASP A 283 -44.82 36.07 5.80
C ASP A 283 -43.99 37.10 6.60
N GLY A 284 -42.92 37.57 5.99
CA GLY A 284 -41.99 38.53 6.60
C GLY A 284 -40.95 38.98 5.58
N THR A 285 -41.41 39.81 4.64
CA THR A 285 -40.60 40.71 3.83
C THR A 285 -39.98 41.83 4.66
N ALA A 286 -39.01 42.53 4.05
CA ALA A 286 -38.37 43.80 4.44
C ALA A 286 -37.13 43.65 5.35
N ASP A 287 -36.01 44.35 5.15
CA ASP A 287 -35.64 45.38 4.18
C ASP A 287 -34.16 45.79 4.45
N LEU A 288 -33.51 46.32 3.41
CA LEU A 288 -32.53 47.43 3.42
C LEU A 288 -31.13 47.22 4.06
N GLU A 289 -30.08 47.44 3.27
CA GLU A 289 -29.13 48.58 3.35
C GLU A 289 -27.85 48.12 4.09
N ASP A 290 -26.64 48.58 3.85
CA ASP A 290 -25.95 49.39 2.84
C ASP A 290 -24.45 49.23 3.19
N ASP A 291 -23.57 49.55 2.25
CA ASP A 291 -22.19 50.04 2.43
C ASP A 291 -21.23 49.45 3.51
N ALA A 292 -20.06 48.98 3.07
CA ALA A 292 -18.82 49.78 3.11
C ALA A 292 -17.53 48.94 3.09
N ALA A 293 -16.60 49.40 2.23
CA ALA A 293 -15.14 49.23 2.23
C ALA A 293 -14.52 47.91 1.74
#